data_AF-A0A7Y7IJI4-F1
#
_entry.id   AF-A0A7Y7IJI4-F1
#
_cell.length_a   1.000
_cell.length_b   1.000
_cell.length_c   1.000
_cell.angle_alpha   90.00
_cell.angle_beta   90.00
_cell.angle_gamma   90.00
#
_symmetry.space_group_name_H-M   'P 1'
#
loop_
_entity.id
_entity.type
_entity.pdbx_description
1 polymer ?
#
loop_
_entity_poly.entity_id
_entity_poly.type
_entity_poly.pdbx_seq_one_letter_code
_entity_poly.pdbx_strand_id
1 'polypeptide(L)'
;MPAVPPPRRRVEFLLVPFVAAVCMAFIIGAIVMDKDTGGCPPASWHNHVALTLAGNQATAARVDAVTACAGAKCVPLTPTFAKNAPGGAALLARQPNGSWLLNVGTQPSSSMTFRAFDAAGNVLGQQSATLNWTRVGGNEKCGGPMGALKVALSLP
;
A
#
# COMPACT_ATOMS: atom_id res chain seq x y z
N MET A 1 34.21 -37.47 -67.24
CA MET A 1 34.21 -37.06 -65.81
C MET A 1 32.87 -36.38 -65.53
N PRO A 2 31.95 -37.00 -64.76
CA PRO A 2 30.67 -36.40 -64.45
C PRO A 2 30.81 -35.36 -63.32
N ALA A 3 30.28 -34.16 -63.55
CA ALA A 3 30.30 -33.06 -62.60
C ALA A 3 29.33 -33.33 -61.43
N VAL A 4 29.84 -33.27 -60.20
CA VAL A 4 29.05 -33.38 -58.97
C VAL A 4 28.27 -32.07 -58.77
N PRO A 5 26.92 -32.10 -58.60
CA PRO A 5 26.16 -30.89 -58.31
C PRO A 5 26.46 -30.39 -56.89
N PRO A 6 26.59 -29.07 -56.68
CA PRO A 6 27.00 -28.53 -55.38
C PRO A 6 25.88 -28.67 -54.31
N PRO A 7 26.26 -28.73 -53.02
CA PRO A 7 25.36 -29.05 -51.90
C PRO A 7 24.53 -27.82 -51.44
N ARG A 8 23.95 -27.05 -52.36
CA ARG A 8 23.13 -25.87 -52.03
C ARG A 8 21.90 -26.23 -51.18
N ARG A 9 21.35 -27.44 -51.35
CA ARG A 9 20.11 -27.89 -50.70
C ARG A 9 20.23 -28.12 -49.19
N ARG A 10 21.42 -28.39 -48.64
CA ARG A 10 21.59 -28.66 -47.19
C ARG A 10 21.65 -27.39 -46.34
N VAL A 11 22.12 -26.28 -46.92
CA VAL A 11 22.30 -25.02 -46.19
C VAL A 11 20.95 -24.34 -45.95
N GLU A 12 20.04 -24.34 -46.93
CA GLU A 12 18.69 -23.76 -46.77
C GLU A 12 17.84 -24.51 -45.73
N PHE A 13 17.90 -25.85 -45.69
CA PHE A 13 17.08 -26.65 -44.76
C PHE A 13 17.44 -26.45 -43.28
N LEU A 14 18.67 -26.01 -42.97
CA LEU A 14 19.11 -25.75 -41.59
C LEU A 14 19.11 -24.26 -41.24
N LEU A 15 19.41 -23.40 -42.20
CA LEU A 15 19.55 -21.96 -41.95
C LEU A 15 18.18 -21.27 -41.85
N VAL A 16 17.18 -21.70 -42.62
CA VAL A 16 15.81 -21.16 -42.54
C VAL A 16 15.15 -21.40 -41.17
N PRO A 17 15.11 -22.64 -40.60
CA PRO A 17 14.51 -22.84 -39.28
C PRO A 17 15.32 -22.17 -38.16
N PHE A 18 16.65 -22.07 -38.31
CA PHE A 18 17.49 -21.40 -37.32
C PHE A 18 17.26 -19.89 -37.27
N VAL A 19 17.20 -19.23 -38.44
CA VAL A 19 16.87 -17.80 -38.54
C VAL A 19 15.44 -17.54 -38.03
N ALA A 20 14.48 -18.41 -38.37
CA ALA A 20 13.11 -18.30 -37.84
C ALA A 20 13.08 -18.42 -36.31
N ALA A 21 13.83 -19.36 -35.71
CA ALA A 21 13.92 -19.52 -34.27
C ALA A 21 14.54 -18.29 -33.58
N VAL A 22 15.60 -17.71 -34.15
CA VAL A 22 16.24 -16.50 -33.62
C VAL A 22 15.28 -15.29 -33.71
N CYS A 23 14.58 -15.13 -34.84
CA CYS A 23 13.57 -14.07 -34.98
C CYS A 23 12.44 -14.22 -33.96
N MET A 24 11.93 -15.44 -33.74
CA MET A 24 10.89 -15.68 -32.74
C MET A 24 11.39 -15.40 -31.31
N ALA A 25 12.62 -15.77 -30.98
CA ALA A 25 13.22 -15.47 -29.67
C ALA A 25 13.36 -13.96 -29.43
N PHE A 26 13.77 -13.19 -30.44
CA PHE A 26 13.83 -11.72 -30.36
C PHE A 26 12.45 -11.08 -30.19
N ILE A 27 11.45 -11.56 -30.92
CA ILE A 27 10.07 -11.05 -30.80
C ILE A 27 9.52 -11.34 -29.39
N ILE A 28 9.73 -12.55 -28.86
CA ILE A 28 9.32 -12.91 -27.49
C ILE A 28 10.06 -12.03 -26.47
N GLY A 29 11.38 -11.84 -26.63
CA GLY A 29 12.17 -10.97 -25.76
C GLY A 29 11.69 -9.52 -25.76
N ALA A 30 11.36 -8.97 -26.94
CA ALA A 30 10.83 -7.61 -27.07
C ALA A 30 9.45 -7.46 -26.42
N ILE A 31 8.56 -8.44 -26.57
CA ILE A 31 7.21 -8.42 -25.93
C ILE A 31 7.32 -8.47 -24.40
N VAL A 32 8.27 -9.24 -23.87
CA VAL A 32 8.52 -9.31 -22.41
C VAL A 32 9.08 -7.98 -21.90
N MET A 33 10.06 -7.39 -22.61
CA MET A 33 10.65 -6.10 -22.23
C MET A 33 9.63 -4.95 -22.31
N ASP A 34 8.73 -4.94 -23.30
CA ASP A 34 7.72 -3.88 -23.47
C ASP A 34 6.66 -3.86 -22.36
N LYS A 35 6.35 -5.04 -21.78
CA LYS A 35 5.48 -5.10 -20.59
C LYS A 35 6.08 -4.36 -19.38
N ASP A 36 7.40 -4.20 -19.33
CA ASP A 36 8.14 -3.64 -18.21
C ASP A 36 8.59 -2.18 -18.40
N THR A 37 8.31 -1.54 -19.55
CA THR A 37 8.74 -0.14 -19.81
C THR A 37 7.70 0.93 -19.41
N GLY A 38 6.43 0.56 -19.23
CA GLY A 38 5.39 1.51 -18.81
C GLY A 38 5.58 2.02 -17.38
N GLY A 39 5.60 3.35 -17.20
CA GLY A 39 5.60 3.98 -15.87
C GLY A 39 4.31 3.71 -15.09
N CYS A 40 4.35 3.87 -13.76
CA CYS A 40 3.17 3.66 -12.93
C CYS A 40 2.24 4.89 -13.00
N PRO A 41 0.93 4.68 -13.25
CA PRO A 41 -0.02 5.79 -13.22
C PRO A 41 -0.11 6.38 -11.79
N PRO A 42 -0.51 7.66 -11.66
CA PRO A 42 -0.79 8.24 -10.35
C PRO A 42 -1.79 7.39 -9.57
N ALA A 43 -1.49 7.12 -8.30
CA ALA A 43 -2.35 6.30 -7.47
C ALA A 43 -3.65 7.04 -7.13
N SER A 44 -4.79 6.39 -7.39
CA SER A 44 -6.13 6.88 -7.06
C SER A 44 -6.71 6.25 -5.78
N TRP A 45 -5.97 5.38 -5.11
CA TRP A 45 -6.40 4.67 -3.91
C TRP A 45 -5.77 5.26 -2.64
N HIS A 46 -6.44 5.04 -1.52
CA HIS A 46 -5.92 5.34 -0.20
C HIS A 46 -6.08 4.13 0.72
N ASN A 47 -5.14 3.98 1.64
CA ASN A 47 -5.20 2.93 2.64
C ASN A 47 -5.77 3.50 3.94
N HIS A 48 -6.47 2.64 4.67
CA HIS A 48 -7.15 3.03 5.90
C HIS A 48 -6.82 2.09 7.06
N VAL A 49 -6.68 2.67 8.25
CA VAL A 49 -6.61 1.95 9.53
C VAL A 49 -7.85 2.28 10.35
N ALA A 50 -8.60 1.26 10.75
CA ALA A 50 -9.68 1.41 11.72
C ALA A 50 -9.13 1.16 13.13
N LEU A 51 -9.15 2.18 13.97
CA LEU A 51 -8.76 2.11 15.38
C LEU A 51 -10.00 1.94 16.26
N THR A 52 -9.99 0.93 17.12
CA THR A 52 -10.98 0.74 18.17
C THR A 52 -10.36 1.00 19.54
N LEU A 53 -11.16 1.54 20.47
CA LEU A 53 -10.76 1.69 21.86
C LEU A 53 -11.15 0.41 22.62
N ALA A 54 -10.21 -0.18 23.34
CA ALA A 54 -10.40 -1.39 24.14
C ALA A 54 -10.00 -1.13 25.60
N GLY A 55 -10.40 -2.02 26.50
CA GLY A 55 -10.13 -1.89 27.94
C GLY A 55 -11.25 -1.14 28.68
N ASN A 56 -10.87 -0.28 29.63
CA ASN A 56 -11.80 0.37 30.54
C ASN A 56 -12.79 1.29 29.82
N GLN A 57 -14.08 0.94 29.85
CA GLN A 57 -15.13 1.68 29.15
C GLN A 57 -15.34 3.09 29.72
N ALA A 58 -15.11 3.29 31.03
CA ALA A 58 -15.19 4.62 31.63
C ALA A 58 -14.07 5.54 31.10
N THR A 59 -12.88 5.00 30.85
CA THR A 59 -11.78 5.74 30.23
C THR A 59 -12.05 5.97 28.74
N ALA A 60 -12.56 4.96 28.02
CA ALA A 60 -12.92 5.08 26.61
C ALA A 60 -13.98 6.17 26.36
N ALA A 61 -14.96 6.30 27.26
CA ALA A 61 -15.99 7.34 27.19
C ALA A 61 -15.44 8.76 27.37
N ARG A 62 -14.28 8.93 28.01
CA ARG A 62 -13.61 10.22 28.18
C ARG A 62 -12.73 10.62 26.99
N VAL A 63 -12.49 9.72 26.04
CA VAL A 63 -11.66 10.01 24.87
C VAL A 63 -12.38 10.99 23.95
N ASP A 64 -11.85 12.21 23.85
CA ASP A 64 -12.34 13.27 22.97
C ASP A 64 -11.61 13.26 21.63
N ALA A 65 -10.32 12.86 21.64
CA ALA A 65 -9.48 12.89 20.46
C ALA A 65 -8.44 11.78 20.44
N VAL A 66 -8.01 11.44 19.22
CA VAL A 66 -6.93 10.50 18.96
C VAL A 66 -5.93 11.14 18.01
N THR A 67 -4.64 10.90 18.22
CA THR A 67 -3.59 11.18 17.24
C THR A 67 -2.86 9.89 16.87
N ALA A 68 -2.40 9.83 15.62
CA ALA A 68 -1.59 8.73 15.09
C ALA A 68 -0.26 9.29 14.59
N CYS A 69 0.84 8.68 15.02
CA CYS A 69 2.20 9.12 14.70
C CYS A 69 2.95 8.04 13.91
N ALA A 70 3.46 8.40 12.73
CA ALA A 70 4.43 7.60 11.98
C ALA A 70 5.82 8.22 12.18
N GLY A 71 6.63 7.63 13.07
CA GLY A 71 7.87 8.25 13.55
C GLY A 71 7.58 9.58 14.25
N ALA A 72 8.23 10.66 13.81
CA ALA A 72 8.04 12.00 14.35
C ALA A 72 6.81 12.75 13.77
N LYS A 73 6.16 12.21 12.73
CA LYS A 73 5.02 12.87 12.06
C LYS A 73 3.71 12.39 12.68
N CYS A 74 3.03 13.26 13.40
CA CYS A 74 1.74 12.97 14.04
C CYS A 74 0.59 13.66 13.33
N VAL A 75 -0.54 12.95 13.23
CA VAL A 75 -1.77 13.45 12.64
C VAL A 75 -2.98 13.10 13.52
N PRO A 76 -3.85 14.08 13.82
CA PRO A 76 -3.56 15.51 13.69
C PRO A 76 -2.43 15.93 14.65
N LEU A 77 -1.82 17.09 14.41
CA LEU A 77 -0.81 17.64 15.31
C LEU A 77 -1.46 17.99 16.66
N THR A 78 -0.78 17.76 17.77
CA THR A 78 -1.20 18.32 19.06
C THR A 78 -0.96 19.84 19.06
N PRO A 79 -1.90 20.70 19.52
CA PRO A 79 -3.17 20.42 20.22
C PRO A 79 -4.40 20.57 19.31
N THR A 80 -4.24 20.54 17.99
CA THR A 80 -5.36 20.37 17.05
C THR A 80 -5.86 18.94 17.14
N PHE A 81 -6.40 18.59 18.31
CA PHE A 81 -7.33 17.50 18.48
C PHE A 81 -8.35 17.63 17.35
N ALA A 82 -8.63 16.57 16.59
CA ALA A 82 -9.68 16.58 15.58
C ALA A 82 -11.03 16.69 16.32
N LYS A 83 -11.31 17.88 16.87
CA LYS A 83 -12.47 18.21 17.67
C LYS A 83 -13.62 18.33 16.69
N ASN A 84 -14.37 17.23 16.54
CA ASN A 84 -15.65 17.17 15.84
C ASN A 84 -15.68 17.79 14.44
N ALA A 85 -14.54 17.87 13.74
CA ALA A 85 -14.47 18.66 12.53
C ALA A 85 -15.27 17.97 11.42
N PRO A 86 -16.38 18.57 10.94
CA PRO A 86 -17.05 18.08 9.75
C PRO A 86 -16.08 18.35 8.59
N GLY A 87 -15.39 17.30 8.13
CA GLY A 87 -14.33 17.42 7.13
C GLY A 87 -12.95 17.85 7.64
N GLY A 88 -12.67 17.83 8.95
CA GLY A 88 -11.33 18.17 9.44
C GLY A 88 -10.34 17.04 9.21
N ALA A 89 -9.32 17.34 8.40
CA ALA A 89 -8.28 16.45 7.89
C ALA A 89 -8.83 15.06 7.59
N ALA A 90 -9.09 14.77 6.30
CA ALA A 90 -9.47 13.46 5.77
C ALA A 90 -8.56 12.26 6.17
N LEU A 91 -7.59 12.52 7.04
CA LEU A 91 -6.66 11.63 7.69
C LEU A 91 -7.23 10.95 8.95
N LEU A 92 -8.09 11.53 9.81
CA LEU A 92 -8.61 10.79 10.99
C LEU A 92 -10.05 11.19 11.38
N ALA A 93 -11.03 10.30 11.14
CA ALA A 93 -12.45 10.57 11.36
C ALA A 93 -13.08 9.62 12.40
N ARG A 94 -13.87 10.16 13.34
CA ARG A 94 -14.66 9.33 14.26
C ARG A 94 -15.87 8.76 13.52
N GLN A 95 -16.06 7.45 13.61
CA GLN A 95 -17.18 6.74 13.01
C GLN A 95 -18.38 6.65 13.98
N PRO A 96 -19.60 6.46 13.46
CA PRO A 96 -20.81 6.30 14.28
C PRO A 96 -20.75 5.13 15.28
N ASN A 97 -19.98 4.09 14.95
CA ASN A 97 -19.77 2.93 15.82
C ASN A 97 -18.71 3.17 16.93
N GLY A 98 -18.20 4.40 17.07
CA GLY A 98 -17.18 4.76 18.07
C GLY A 98 -15.75 4.42 17.68
N SER A 99 -15.52 3.78 16.53
CA SER A 99 -14.16 3.59 15.98
C SER A 99 -13.63 4.86 15.32
N TRP A 100 -12.32 4.92 15.11
CA TRP A 100 -11.67 6.02 14.39
C TRP A 100 -11.09 5.48 13.09
N LEU A 101 -11.37 6.11 11.96
CA LEU A 101 -10.84 5.75 10.66
C LEU A 101 -9.70 6.69 10.29
N LEU A 102 -8.48 6.16 10.18
CA LEU A 102 -7.30 6.88 9.76
C LEU A 102 -7.02 6.62 8.27
N ASN A 103 -6.99 7.65 7.43
CA ASN A 103 -6.39 7.56 6.09
C ASN A 103 -4.88 7.74 6.20
N VAL A 104 -4.12 6.78 5.67
CA VAL A 104 -2.65 6.73 5.75
C VAL A 104 -1.99 6.90 4.37
N GLY A 105 -2.75 7.37 3.39
CA GLY A 105 -2.27 7.63 2.03
C GLY A 105 -1.99 6.36 1.24
N THR A 106 -1.23 6.50 0.17
CA THR A 106 -0.90 5.44 -0.80
C THR A 106 0.24 4.53 -0.34
N GLN A 107 1.15 5.07 0.47
CA GLN A 107 2.31 4.37 1.04
C GLN A 107 2.22 4.39 2.58
N PRO A 108 1.56 3.39 3.18
CA PRO A 108 1.39 3.36 4.62
C PRO A 108 2.68 2.96 5.34
N SER A 109 2.88 3.51 6.54
CA SER A 109 3.97 3.10 7.44
C SER A 109 3.75 1.68 7.97
N SER A 110 4.83 0.95 8.25
CA SER A 110 4.81 -0.37 8.91
C SER A 110 4.59 -0.27 10.42
N SER A 111 4.73 0.91 11.01
CA SER A 111 4.49 1.13 12.43
C SER A 111 3.85 2.49 12.68
N MET A 112 2.91 2.54 13.61
CA MET A 112 2.30 3.78 14.07
C MET A 112 2.10 3.77 15.58
N THR A 113 2.19 4.94 16.20
CA THR A 113 1.85 5.14 17.61
C THR A 113 0.56 5.91 17.73
N PHE A 114 -0.42 5.34 18.41
CA PHE A 114 -1.72 5.95 18.67
C PHE A 114 -1.71 6.53 20.08
N ARG A 115 -2.28 7.72 20.23
CA ARG A 115 -2.47 8.39 21.52
C ARG A 115 -3.91 8.85 21.63
N ALA A 116 -4.57 8.50 22.73
CA ALA A 116 -5.91 8.97 23.06
C ALA A 116 -5.82 10.08 24.11
N PHE A 117 -6.66 11.09 23.95
CA PHE A 117 -6.69 12.28 24.78
C PHE A 117 -8.09 12.54 25.32
N ASP A 118 -8.16 13.12 26.52
CA ASP A 118 -9.40 13.70 27.03
C ASP A 118 -9.68 15.09 26.42
N ALA A 119 -10.83 15.67 26.76
CA ALA A 119 -11.24 16.99 26.28
C ALA A 119 -10.33 18.15 26.75
N ALA A 120 -9.53 17.93 27.80
CA ALA A 120 -8.54 18.87 28.31
C ALA A 120 -7.17 18.69 27.64
N GLY A 121 -7.00 17.66 26.82
CA GLY A 121 -5.76 17.34 26.13
C GLY A 121 -4.77 16.47 26.93
N ASN A 122 -5.21 15.87 28.03
CA ASN A 122 -4.38 14.91 28.78
C ASN A 122 -4.39 13.55 28.07
N VAL A 123 -3.25 12.87 28.07
CA VAL A 123 -3.13 11.53 27.49
C VAL A 123 -3.83 10.52 28.40
N LEU A 124 -4.85 9.85 27.87
CA LEU A 124 -5.57 8.76 28.55
C LEU A 124 -4.93 7.40 28.26
N GLY A 125 -4.25 7.27 27.13
CA GLY A 125 -3.56 6.04 26.75
C GLY A 125 -2.73 6.23 25.50
N GLN A 126 -1.68 5.42 25.38
CA GLN A 126 -0.79 5.42 24.24
C GLN A 126 -0.34 3.99 23.92
N GLN A 127 -0.32 3.65 22.64
CA GLN A 127 0.15 2.35 22.19
C GLN A 127 0.82 2.45 20.82
N SER A 128 1.96 1.81 20.68
CA SER A 128 2.60 1.57 19.39
C SER A 128 2.08 0.25 18.81
N ALA A 129 1.75 0.28 17.52
CA ALA A 129 1.26 -0.89 16.79
C ALA A 129 2.09 -1.08 15.52
N THR A 130 2.48 -2.33 15.29
CA THR A 130 3.02 -2.78 14.02
C THR A 130 1.86 -3.05 13.06
N LEU A 131 1.90 -2.44 11.89
CA LEU A 131 0.87 -2.52 10.87
C LEU A 131 1.28 -3.53 9.79
N ASN A 132 0.71 -4.73 9.88
CA ASN A 132 0.96 -5.81 8.93
C ASN A 132 -0.02 -5.66 7.75
N TRP A 133 0.42 -4.97 6.71
CA TRP A 133 -0.37 -4.71 5.53
C TRP A 133 -0.40 -5.89 4.58
N THR A 134 -1.59 -6.25 4.11
CA THR A 134 -1.78 -7.22 3.03
C THR A 134 -2.19 -6.48 1.77
N ARG A 135 -1.42 -6.61 0.69
CA ARG A 135 -1.78 -6.06 -0.62
C ARG A 135 -3.00 -6.80 -1.18
N VAL A 136 -4.02 -6.06 -1.62
CA VAL A 136 -5.26 -6.63 -2.18
C VAL A 136 -5.46 -6.30 -3.66
N GLY A 137 -4.58 -5.49 -4.24
CA GLY A 137 -4.60 -5.18 -5.66
C GLY A 137 -3.29 -4.55 -6.15
N GLY A 138 -3.23 -4.29 -7.46
CA GLY A 138 -2.04 -3.77 -8.12
C GLY A 138 -0.98 -4.84 -8.36
N ASN A 139 0.28 -4.43 -8.54
CA ASN A 139 1.38 -5.34 -8.86
C ASN A 139 2.65 -4.96 -8.07
N GLU A 140 3.70 -5.78 -8.18
CA GLU A 140 4.95 -5.54 -7.48
C GLU A 140 5.64 -4.25 -7.92
N LYS A 141 5.55 -3.93 -9.21
CA LYS A 141 6.19 -2.76 -9.83
C LYS A 141 5.62 -1.42 -9.33
N CYS A 142 4.30 -1.30 -9.30
CA CYS A 142 3.58 -0.05 -9.02
C CYS A 142 2.93 -0.03 -7.64
N GLY A 143 3.05 -1.11 -6.89
CA GLY A 143 2.30 -1.31 -5.69
C GLY A 143 0.80 -1.39 -5.97
N GLY A 144 0.00 -0.98 -4.99
CA GLY A 144 -1.44 -1.08 -5.04
C GLY A 144 -2.09 -0.97 -3.66
N PRO A 145 -3.43 -1.04 -3.60
CA PRO A 145 -4.17 -0.91 -2.36
C PRO A 145 -3.85 -2.04 -1.38
N MET A 146 -3.84 -1.67 -0.10
CA MET A 146 -3.75 -2.57 1.02
C MET A 146 -5.15 -2.83 1.59
N GLY A 147 -5.34 -4.02 2.15
CA GLY A 147 -6.56 -4.36 2.85
C GLY A 147 -6.79 -3.46 4.07
N ALA A 148 -8.07 -3.32 4.44
CA ALA A 148 -8.44 -2.57 5.63
C ALA A 148 -7.82 -3.23 6.88
N LEU A 149 -7.08 -2.43 7.66
CA LEU A 149 -6.41 -2.91 8.86
C LEU A 149 -7.15 -2.44 10.11
N LYS A 150 -7.32 -3.32 11.09
CA LYS A 150 -7.94 -2.98 12.38
C LYS A 150 -6.90 -3.02 13.49
N VAL A 151 -6.89 -2.00 14.34
CA VAL A 151 -5.98 -1.87 15.49
C VAL A 151 -6.81 -1.55 16.73
N ALA A 152 -6.48 -2.16 17.86
CA ALA A 152 -7.09 -1.83 19.14
C ALA A 152 -6.10 -1.05 20.01
N LEU A 153 -6.52 0.11 20.52
CA LEU A 153 -5.80 0.87 21.55
C LEU A 153 -6.35 0.49 22.92
N SER A 154 -5.51 -0.13 23.74
CA SER A 154 -5.87 -0.51 25.11
C SER A 154 -5.77 0.71 26.03
N LEU A 155 -6.86 0.99 26.73
CA LEU A 155 -6.97 2.07 27.72
C LEU A 155 -7.00 1.48 29.13
N PRO A 156 -6.24 2.08 30.08
CA PRO A 156 -6.26 1.70 31.49
C PRO A 156 -7.59 2.05 32.19
#